data_AF-A0A4Q6AT08-F1
#
_entry.id   AF-A0A4Q6AT08-F1
#
_cell.length_a   1.000
_cell.length_b   1.000
_cell.length_c   1.000
_cell.angle_alpha   90.00
_cell.angle_beta   90.00
_cell.angle_gamma   90.00
#
_symmetry.space_group_name_H-M   'P 1'
#
loop_
_entity.id
_entity.type
_entity.pdbx_description
1 polymer ?
#
loop_
_entity_poly.entity_id
_entity_poly.type
_entity_poly.pdbx_seq_one_letter_code
_entity_poly.pdbx_strand_id
1 'polypeptide(L)'
;MPLERLFEIAALYGYDVKNFKERLYILYIFQLAFSSSKGASKVFLHLQNWDEKQEILPDNPENFDWKTFQQEYRDYIDIAKLAQLLPFVGAAVGAVANYQLLKKLGKTAMMAYRMREKSLQD
;
A
#
# COMPACT_ATOMS: atom_id res chain seq x y z
N MET A 1 -7.29 -12.94 -2.96
CA MET A 1 -6.11 -12.66 -3.78
C MET A 1 -5.03 -12.23 -2.81
N PRO A 2 -4.06 -13.10 -2.51
CA PRO A 2 -3.09 -12.83 -1.44
C PRO A 2 -2.16 -11.66 -1.79
N LEU A 3 -1.40 -11.17 -0.80
CA LEU A 3 -0.28 -10.21 -0.96
C LEU A 3 0.66 -10.57 -2.11
N GLU A 4 0.78 -11.85 -2.45
CA GLU A 4 1.48 -12.39 -3.61
C GLU A 4 1.19 -11.61 -4.90
N ARG A 5 -0.06 -11.16 -5.12
CA ARG A 5 -0.43 -10.43 -6.33
C ARG A 5 0.00 -8.97 -6.34
N LEU A 6 0.22 -8.37 -5.18
CA LEU A 6 0.88 -7.06 -5.12
C LEU A 6 2.36 -7.17 -5.46
N PHE A 7 3.01 -8.26 -5.03
CA PHE A 7 4.38 -8.54 -5.41
C PHE A 7 4.50 -8.87 -6.90
N GLU A 8 3.51 -9.56 -7.48
CA GLU A 8 3.42 -9.73 -8.94
C GLU A 8 3.27 -8.37 -9.65
N ILE A 9 2.44 -7.45 -9.14
CA ILE A 9 2.31 -6.10 -9.72
C ILE A 9 3.64 -5.36 -9.63
N ALA A 10 4.30 -5.31 -8.46
CA ALA A 10 5.60 -4.68 -8.31
C ALA A 10 6.65 -5.25 -9.29
N ALA A 11 6.70 -6.58 -9.42
CA ALA A 11 7.58 -7.27 -10.35
C ALA A 11 7.23 -6.98 -11.82
N LEU A 12 5.94 -6.86 -12.19
CA LEU A 12 5.50 -6.45 -13.53
C LEU A 12 5.95 -5.02 -13.87
N TYR A 13 6.05 -4.14 -12.88
CA TYR A 13 6.59 -2.78 -13.04
C TYR A 13 8.13 -2.72 -12.91
N GLY A 14 8.81 -3.86 -12.78
CA GLY A 14 10.29 -3.94 -12.76
C GLY A 14 10.94 -3.68 -11.39
N TYR A 15 10.16 -3.63 -10.31
CA TYR A 15 10.69 -3.34 -8.96
C TYR A 15 10.94 -4.61 -8.14
N ASP A 16 12.09 -4.66 -7.46
CA ASP A 16 12.49 -5.81 -6.62
C ASP A 16 11.90 -5.70 -5.21
N VAL A 17 10.95 -6.59 -4.90
CA VAL A 17 10.30 -6.70 -3.59
C VAL A 17 11.24 -7.19 -2.47
N LYS A 18 12.46 -7.65 -2.80
CA LYS A 18 13.53 -7.89 -1.82
C LYS A 18 14.15 -6.59 -1.31
N ASN A 19 13.98 -5.47 -2.03
CA ASN A 19 14.35 -4.15 -1.54
C ASN A 19 13.40 -3.72 -0.40
N PHE A 20 13.98 -3.27 0.72
CA PHE A 20 13.22 -2.79 1.88
C PHE A 20 12.33 -1.59 1.53
N LYS A 21 12.87 -0.60 0.82
CA LYS A 21 12.15 0.61 0.41
C LYS A 21 11.00 0.25 -0.53
N GLU A 22 11.17 -0.74 -1.41
CA GLU A 22 10.08 -1.22 -2.25
C GLU A 22 8.95 -1.89 -1.43
N ARG A 23 9.28 -2.69 -0.41
CA ARG A 23 8.26 -3.22 0.50
C ARG A 23 7.51 -2.09 1.23
N LEU A 24 8.22 -1.05 1.65
CA LEU A 24 7.60 0.10 2.31
C LEU A 24 6.67 0.86 1.36
N TYR A 25 7.05 1.01 0.09
CA TYR A 25 6.20 1.58 -0.95
C TYR A 25 4.88 0.79 -1.10
N ILE A 26 4.96 -0.53 -1.15
CA ILE A 26 3.79 -1.42 -1.21
C ILE A 26 2.90 -1.28 0.04
N LEU A 27 3.50 -1.11 1.23
CA LEU A 27 2.72 -0.88 2.44
C LEU A 27 1.99 0.47 2.40
N TYR A 28 2.59 1.53 1.84
CA TYR A 28 1.90 2.79 1.61
C TYR A 28 0.79 2.68 0.54
N ILE A 29 0.99 1.89 -0.52
CA ILE A 29 -0.09 1.58 -1.50
C ILE A 29 -1.27 0.89 -0.80
N PHE A 30 -0.98 -0.07 0.08
CA PHE A 30 -2.00 -0.74 0.88
C PHE A 30 -2.75 0.26 1.76
N GLN A 31 -2.02 1.11 2.50
CA GLN A 31 -2.63 2.17 3.28
C GLN A 31 -3.53 3.05 2.40
N LEU A 32 -3.04 3.53 1.25
CA LEU A 32 -3.79 4.39 0.33
C LEU A 32 -5.10 3.73 -0.13
N ALA A 33 -5.06 2.43 -0.45
CA ALA A 33 -6.23 1.69 -0.88
C ALA A 33 -7.30 1.60 0.22
N PHE A 34 -6.90 1.56 1.50
CA PHE A 34 -7.81 1.29 2.61
C PHE A 34 -7.98 2.44 3.60
N SER A 35 -7.29 3.57 3.44
CA SER A 35 -7.51 4.74 4.28
C SER A 35 -8.89 5.38 4.07
N SER A 36 -9.37 6.10 5.09
CA SER A 36 -10.45 7.08 4.93
C SER A 36 -10.05 8.18 3.94
N SER A 37 -10.99 8.98 3.42
CA SER A 37 -10.66 10.05 2.46
C SER A 37 -9.61 11.03 3.01
N LYS A 38 -9.66 11.36 4.32
CA LYS A 38 -8.68 12.22 4.98
C LYS A 38 -7.30 11.56 5.10
N GLY A 39 -7.25 10.27 5.45
CA GLY A 39 -6.00 9.51 5.53
C GLY A 39 -5.37 9.27 4.16
N ALA A 40 -6.19 9.01 3.13
CA ALA A 40 -5.73 8.76 1.77
C ALA A 40 -4.92 9.93 1.20
N SER A 41 -5.35 11.17 1.43
CA SER A 41 -4.59 12.36 1.00
C SER A 41 -3.21 12.43 1.65
N LYS A 42 -3.08 12.05 2.93
CA LYS A 42 -1.79 12.02 3.62
C LYS A 42 -0.89 10.92 3.10
N VAL A 43 -1.43 9.71 2.95
CA VAL A 43 -0.69 8.57 2.39
C VAL A 43 -0.22 8.85 0.96
N PHE A 44 -1.07 9.50 0.16
CA PHE A 44 -0.72 9.92 -1.19
C PHE A 44 0.54 10.81 -1.21
N LEU A 45 0.67 11.73 -0.25
CA LEU A 45 1.86 12.57 -0.14
C LEU A 45 3.12 11.77 0.20
N HIS A 46 3.04 10.61 0.88
CA HIS A 46 4.21 9.74 1.05
C HIS A 46 4.62 9.06 -0.26
N LEU A 47 3.66 8.74 -1.14
CA LEU A 47 3.89 8.04 -2.41
C LEU A 47 4.34 8.98 -3.55
N GLN A 48 3.98 10.26 -3.48
CA GLN A 48 4.38 11.26 -4.49
C GLN A 48 5.91 11.47 -4.44
N ASN A 49 6.56 11.53 -5.61
CA ASN A 49 8.02 11.67 -5.74
C ASN A 49 8.78 10.64 -4.89
N TRP A 50 8.32 9.39 -4.94
CA TRP A 50 8.89 8.31 -4.13
C TRP A 50 10.39 8.14 -4.38
N ASP A 51 10.84 8.26 -5.62
CA ASP A 51 12.25 8.03 -5.97
C ASP A 51 13.20 9.04 -5.32
N GLU A 52 12.78 10.28 -5.13
CA GLU A 52 13.52 11.29 -4.35
C GLU A 52 13.42 11.00 -2.85
N LYS A 53 12.21 10.73 -2.35
CA LYS A 53 11.96 10.53 -0.91
C LYS A 53 12.65 9.29 -0.36
N GLN A 54 12.80 8.25 -1.18
CA GLN A 54 13.42 7.02 -0.73
C GLN A 54 14.93 7.17 -0.49
N GLU A 55 15.58 8.21 -1.01
CA GLU A 55 17.01 8.46 -0.76
C GLU A 55 17.28 8.81 0.70
N ILE A 56 16.35 9.52 1.35
CA ILE A 56 16.46 9.90 2.77
C ILE A 56 15.92 8.83 3.72
N LEU A 57 15.30 7.77 3.20
CA LEU A 57 14.84 6.65 4.01
C LEU A 57 16.02 5.75 4.39
N PRO A 58 15.99 5.12 5.59
CA PRO A 58 17.01 4.17 5.98
C PRO A 58 17.05 2.98 5.00
N ASP A 59 18.26 2.47 4.74
CA ASP A 59 18.46 1.34 3.83
C ASP A 59 18.05 -0.01 4.45
N ASN A 60 17.91 -0.05 5.77
CA ASN A 60 17.52 -1.25 6.50
C ASN A 60 16.24 -1.05 7.33
N PRO A 61 15.49 -2.14 7.59
CA PRO A 61 14.28 -2.09 8.41
C PRO A 61 14.54 -1.68 9.86
N GLU A 62 15.69 -2.02 10.42
CA GLU A 62 15.98 -1.84 11.86
C GLU A 62 16.03 -0.36 12.26
N ASN A 63 16.46 0.49 11.33
CA ASN A 63 16.56 1.94 11.53
C ASN A 63 15.30 2.71 11.12
N PHE A 64 14.25 2.02 10.68
CA PHE A 64 12.99 2.64 10.30
C PHE A 64 12.07 2.84 11.51
N ASP A 65 11.42 4.00 11.61
CA ASP A 65 10.46 4.27 12.69
C ASP A 65 9.13 3.53 12.47
N TRP A 66 9.16 2.23 12.77
CA TRP A 66 8.00 1.35 12.70
C TRP A 66 6.88 1.77 13.62
N LYS A 67 7.20 2.41 14.75
CA LYS A 67 6.19 2.81 15.73
C LYS A 67 5.31 3.90 15.14
N THR A 68 5.92 4.94 14.60
CA THR A 68 5.19 6.03 13.93
C THR A 68 4.42 5.50 12.72
N PHE A 69 5.08 4.70 11.87
CA PHE A 69 4.42 4.11 10.70
C PHE A 69 3.18 3.28 11.05
N GLN A 70 3.26 2.45 12.10
CA GLN A 70 2.12 1.63 12.55
C GLN A 70 1.00 2.48 13.16
N GLN A 71 1.33 3.57 13.86
CA GLN A 71 0.34 4.49 14.41
C GLN A 71 -0.44 5.15 13.28
N GLU A 72 0.27 5.73 12.30
CA GLU A 72 -0.34 6.32 11.11
C GLU A 72 -1.19 5.31 10.33
N TYR A 73 -0.66 4.09 10.13
CA TYR A 73 -1.39 3.01 9.49
C TYR A 73 -2.75 2.77 10.16
N ARG A 74 -2.78 2.65 11.49
CA ARG A 74 -4.01 2.39 12.26
C ARG A 74 -4.94 3.59 12.28
N ASP A 75 -4.40 4.81 12.38
CA ASP A 75 -5.19 6.03 12.45
C ASP A 75 -5.86 6.35 11.10
N TYR A 76 -5.21 5.98 9.99
CA TYR A 76 -5.70 6.29 8.65
C TYR A 76 -6.63 5.21 8.11
N ILE A 77 -6.38 3.95 8.45
CA ILE A 77 -7.21 2.83 8.01
C ILE A 77 -8.47 2.74 8.87
N ASP A 78 -9.60 2.62 8.18
CA ASP A 78 -10.88 2.37 8.82
C ASP A 78 -10.90 0.94 9.39
N ILE A 79 -11.11 0.81 10.71
CA ILE A 79 -11.21 -0.47 11.42
C ILE A 79 -12.30 -1.36 10.78
N ALA A 80 -13.36 -0.77 10.22
CA ALA A 80 -14.39 -1.53 9.50
C ALA A 80 -13.85 -2.24 8.24
N LYS A 81 -12.84 -1.67 7.57
CA LYS A 81 -12.17 -2.30 6.41
C LYS A 81 -11.23 -3.42 6.84
N LEU A 82 -10.59 -3.31 8.00
CA LEU A 82 -9.81 -4.42 8.59
C LEU A 82 -10.74 -5.57 9.02
N ALA A 83 -11.91 -5.25 9.58
CA ALA A 83 -12.91 -6.25 9.94
C ALA A 83 -13.48 -6.99 8.70
N GLN A 84 -13.61 -6.31 7.56
CA GLN A 84 -14.02 -6.92 6.28
C GLN A 84 -12.98 -7.90 5.70
N LEU A 85 -11.71 -7.83 6.14
CA LEU A 85 -10.66 -8.78 5.76
C LEU A 85 -10.67 -10.05 6.64
N LEU A 86 -11.40 -10.05 7.77
CA LEU A 86 -11.55 -11.21 8.63
C LEU A 86 -12.75 -12.06 8.17
N PRO A 87 -12.54 -13.34 7.78
CA PRO A 87 -13.56 -14.18 7.13
C PRO A 87 -14.71 -14.63 8.05
N PHE A 88 -14.80 -14.15 9.29
CA PHE A 88 -15.74 -14.63 10.31
C PHE A 88 -17.18 -14.13 10.18
N VAL A 89 -17.50 -13.28 9.20
CA VAL A 89 -18.87 -12.83 8.94
C VAL A 89 -19.36 -13.37 7.59
N GLY A 90 -19.98 -14.55 7.61
CA GLY A 90 -20.73 -15.14 6.50
C GLY A 90 -19.93 -15.40 5.22
N ALA A 91 -19.56 -16.67 4.98
CA ALA A 91 -18.66 -17.09 3.89
C ALA A 91 -18.98 -16.53 2.48
N ALA A 92 -20.25 -16.26 2.16
CA ALA A 92 -20.65 -15.65 0.89
C ALA A 92 -20.45 -14.13 0.84
N VAL A 93 -20.78 -13.41 1.91
CA VAL A 93 -20.60 -11.94 2.02
C VAL A 93 -19.11 -11.62 2.12
N GLY A 94 -18.34 -12.43 2.86
CA GLY A 94 -16.89 -12.32 2.96
C GLY A 94 -16.17 -12.51 1.61
N ALA A 95 -16.66 -13.40 0.74
CA ALA A 95 -16.04 -13.64 -0.58
C ALA A 95 -16.17 -12.44 -1.53
N VAL A 96 -17.37 -11.82 -1.59
CA VAL A 96 -17.62 -10.64 -2.43
C VAL A 96 -16.89 -9.41 -1.89
N ALA A 97 -16.91 -9.19 -0.57
CA ALA A 97 -16.19 -8.11 0.07
C ALA A 97 -14.68 -8.22 -0.19
N ASN A 98 -14.11 -9.43 -0.02
CA ASN A 98 -12.71 -9.70 -0.34
C ASN A 98 -12.40 -9.35 -1.80
N TYR A 99 -13.19 -9.83 -2.77
CA TYR A 99 -12.98 -9.51 -4.19
C TYR A 99 -12.95 -8.00 -4.48
N GLN A 100 -13.85 -7.23 -3.88
CA GLN A 100 -13.88 -5.77 -4.07
C GLN A 100 -12.64 -5.08 -3.47
N LEU A 101 -12.23 -5.49 -2.27
CA LEU A 101 -11.02 -4.96 -1.62
C LEU A 101 -9.78 -5.24 -2.48
N LEU A 102 -9.69 -6.43 -3.08
CA LEU A 102 -8.58 -6.83 -3.93
C LEU A 102 -8.57 -6.09 -5.26
N LYS A 103 -9.74 -5.93 -5.89
CA LYS A 103 -9.88 -5.12 -7.11
C LYS A 103 -9.48 -3.67 -6.84
N LYS A 104 -9.86 -3.12 -5.70
CA LYS A 104 -9.47 -1.76 -5.27
C LYS A 104 -7.96 -1.67 -5.09
N LEU A 105 -7.37 -2.60 -4.35
CA LEU A 105 -5.94 -2.66 -4.08
C LEU A 105 -5.11 -2.76 -5.36
N GLY A 106 -5.48 -3.64 -6.29
CA GLY A 106 -4.82 -3.75 -7.59
C GLY A 106 -4.91 -2.46 -8.43
N LYS A 107 -6.09 -1.81 -8.45
CA LYS A 107 -6.26 -0.51 -9.12
C LYS A 107 -5.37 0.57 -8.50
N THR A 108 -5.35 0.66 -7.17
CA THR A 108 -4.50 1.63 -6.45
C THR A 108 -3.03 1.38 -6.72
N ALA A 109 -2.57 0.12 -6.72
CA ALA A 109 -1.19 -0.23 -7.02
C ALA A 109 -0.79 0.20 -8.44
N MET A 110 -1.59 -0.14 -9.46
CA MET A 110 -1.33 0.29 -10.84
C MET A 110 -1.26 1.82 -10.97
N MET A 111 -2.13 2.55 -10.27
CA MET A 111 -2.12 4.02 -10.29
C MET A 111 -0.89 4.60 -9.60
N ALA A 112 -0.46 4.02 -8.48
CA ALA A 112 0.73 4.45 -7.74
C ALA A 112 2.00 4.26 -8.58
N TYR A 113 2.20 3.07 -9.17
CA TYR A 113 3.36 2.82 -10.03
C TYR A 113 3.36 3.70 -11.29
N ARG A 114 2.21 3.92 -11.94
CA ARG A 114 2.11 4.88 -13.06
C ARG A 114 2.45 6.31 -12.66
N MET A 115 2.08 6.73 -11.45
CA MET A 115 2.43 8.05 -10.94
C MET A 115 3.95 8.16 -10.74
N ARG A 116 4.56 7.12 -10.17
CA ARG A 116 6.02 7.04 -9.97
C ARG A 116 6.79 7.08 -11.29
N GLU A 117 6.36 6.33 -12.31
CA GLU A 117 6.96 6.36 -13.64
C GLU A 117 6.91 7.76 -14.27
N LYS A 118 5.80 8.48 -14.12
CA LYS A 118 5.65 9.85 -14.65
C LYS A 118 6.58 10.84 -13.95
N SER A 119 6.72 10.74 -12.62
CA SER A 119 7.64 11.62 -11.89
C SER A 119 9.12 11.44 -12.28
N LEU A 120 9.46 10.34 -12.97
CA LEU A 120 10.81 10.12 -13.50
C LEU A 120 11.03 10.72 -14.90
N GLN A 121 9.97 11.21 -15.55
CA GLN A 121 10.01 11.79 -16.90
C GLN A 121 9.98 13.33 -16.90
N ASP A 122 9.71 13.94 -15.75
CA ASP A 122 9.66 15.39 -15.51
C ASP A 122 11.02 15.92 -15.01
#